data_AF-A0AAP0WFC5-F1
#
_entry.id   AF-A0AAP0WFC5-F1
#
_cell.length_a   1.000
_cell.length_b   1.000
_cell.length_c   1.000
_cell.angle_alpha   90.00
_cell.angle_beta   90.00
_cell.angle_gamma   90.00
#
_symmetry.space_group_name_H-M   'P 1'
#
loop_
_entity.id
_entity.type
_entity.pdbx_description
1 polymer ?
#
loop_
_entity_poly.entity_id
_entity_poly.type
_entity_poly.pdbx_seq_one_letter_code
_entity_poly.pdbx_strand_id
1 'polypeptide(L)'
;MFTFYYINKLPQQNGLYGVHIKGCRHLPPVQQREFLGSFFSASDALRVARLRFGPVTRCQSCLHPQGTPPARRQRQQTGKIQPGSGKHCGQ
;
A
#
# COMPACT_ATOMS: atom_id res chain seq x y z
N MET A 1 -13.60 13.06 0.35
CA MET A 1 -13.46 11.60 0.08
C MET A 1 -12.93 10.95 1.34
N PHE A 2 -13.51 9.83 1.80
CA PHE A 2 -13.00 9.11 2.97
C PHE A 2 -11.73 8.34 2.61
N THR A 3 -10.73 8.35 3.50
CA THR A 3 -9.48 7.61 3.34
C THR A 3 -9.39 6.53 4.40
N PHE A 4 -8.98 5.32 4.00
CA PHE A 4 -8.76 4.21 4.93
C PHE A 4 -7.38 4.32 5.55
N TYR A 5 -7.33 4.37 6.87
CA TYR A 5 -6.11 4.47 7.66
C TYR A 5 -5.79 3.14 8.35
N TYR A 6 -4.50 2.85 8.40
CA TYR A 6 -3.92 1.68 9.04
C TYR A 6 -2.80 2.16 9.96
N ILE A 7 -2.63 1.48 11.08
CA ILE A 7 -1.53 1.73 12.02
C ILE A 7 -0.63 0.50 12.08
N ASN A 8 0.67 0.73 12.23
CA ASN A 8 1.59 -0.37 12.51
C ASN A 8 1.35 -0.88 13.94
N LYS A 9 1.32 -2.20 14.13
CA LYS A 9 1.26 -2.82 15.47
C LYS A 9 2.62 -2.79 16.16
N LEU A 10 3.69 -2.61 15.40
CA LEU A 10 5.05 -2.49 15.92
C LEU A 10 5.48 -1.02 15.91
N PRO A 11 6.04 -0.51 17.01
CA PRO A 11 6.61 0.84 17.02
C PRO A 11 7.83 0.91 16.11
N GLN A 12 8.08 2.09 15.53
CA GLN A 12 9.33 2.37 14.82
C GLN A 12 10.50 2.45 15.81
N GLN A 13 11.74 2.59 15.30
CA GLN A 13 12.95 2.67 16.14
C GLN A 13 12.92 3.78 17.20
N ASN A 14 12.08 4.80 17.02
CA ASN A 14 11.86 5.91 17.97
C ASN A 14 10.73 5.66 18.98
N GLY A 15 10.16 4.45 19.02
CA GLY A 15 9.04 4.10 19.90
C GLY A 15 7.67 4.62 19.43
N LEU A 16 7.57 5.25 18.24
CA LEU A 16 6.32 5.80 17.73
C LEU A 16 5.61 4.83 16.78
N TYR A 17 4.30 4.73 16.89
CA TYR A 17 3.49 3.96 15.95
C TYR A 17 3.21 4.77 14.67
N GLY A 18 3.55 4.21 13.51
CA GLY A 18 3.33 4.86 12.22
C GLY A 18 1.89 4.67 11.72
N VAL A 19 1.23 5.78 11.38
CA VAL A 19 -0.09 5.78 10.70
C VAL A 19 0.10 5.96 9.20
N HIS A 20 -0.55 5.09 8.42
CA HIS A 20 -0.45 4.97 6.97
C HIS A 20 -1.83 4.93 6.30
N ILE A 21 -1.91 5.34 5.04
CA ILE A 21 -3.12 5.19 4.21
C ILE A 21 -3.09 3.89 3.40
N LYS A 22 -4.27 3.44 2.95
CA LYS A 22 -4.37 2.34 1.98
C LYS A 22 -3.50 2.61 0.74
N GLY A 23 -2.62 1.68 0.41
CA GLY A 23 -1.75 1.78 -0.77
C GLY A 23 -0.43 2.54 -0.54
N CYS A 24 -0.11 2.94 0.70
CA CYS A 24 1.22 3.46 1.01
C CYS A 24 2.31 2.41 0.73
N ARG A 25 3.42 2.81 0.09
CA ARG A 25 4.57 1.92 -0.19
C ARG A 25 5.30 1.44 1.07
N HIS A 26 5.19 2.21 2.15
CA HIS A 26 5.76 1.88 3.46
C HIS A 26 4.72 1.24 4.40
N LEU A 27 3.56 0.83 3.87
CA LEU A 27 2.54 0.16 4.67
C LEU A 27 3.04 -1.23 5.10
N PRO A 28 3.01 -1.56 6.40
CA PRO A 28 3.43 -2.88 6.87
C PRO A 28 2.57 -4.02 6.28
N PRO A 29 3.08 -5.27 6.32
CA PRO A 29 2.30 -6.44 5.94
C PRO A 29 1.03 -6.58 6.81
N VAL A 30 0.03 -7.30 6.29
CA VAL A 30 -1.31 -7.44 6.91
C VAL A 30 -1.24 -7.88 8.37
N GLN A 31 -0.29 -8.76 8.70
CA GLN A 31 -0.09 -9.29 10.06
C GLN A 31 0.42 -8.23 11.05
N GLN A 32 1.19 -7.24 10.57
CA GLN A 32 1.82 -6.21 11.39
C GLN A 32 1.09 -4.87 11.32
N ARG A 33 -0.06 -4.79 10.63
CA ARG A 33 -0.89 -3.59 10.61
C ARG A 33 -2.24 -3.85 11.24
N GLU A 34 -2.83 -2.80 11.78
CA GLU A 34 -4.20 -2.80 12.27
C GLU A 34 -5.02 -1.77 11.50
N PHE A 35 -6.28 -2.11 11.23
CA PHE A 35 -7.20 -1.18 10.59
C PHE A 35 -7.70 -0.18 11.63
N LEU A 36 -7.44 1.10 11.40
CA LEU A 36 -7.81 2.15 12.33
C LEU A 36 -9.23 2.67 12.06
N GLY A 37 -9.61 2.74 10.79
CA GLY A 37 -10.90 3.26 10.35
C GLY A 37 -10.81 4.07 9.06
N SER A 38 -11.97 4.53 8.60
CA SER A 38 -12.10 5.50 7.51
C SER A 38 -12.29 6.89 8.08
N PHE A 39 -11.38 7.82 7.76
CA PHE A 39 -11.44 9.20 8.25
C PHE A 39 -11.47 10.18 7.08
N PHE A 40 -12.05 11.35 7.32
CA PHE A 40 -12.05 12.44 6.36
C PHE A 40 -10.72 13.20 6.35
N SER A 41 -10.06 13.25 7.52
CA SER A 41 -8.77 13.93 7.69
C SER A 41 -7.74 13.02 8.38
N ALA A 42 -6.46 13.24 8.07
CA ALA A 42 -5.36 12.57 8.75
C ALA A 42 -5.29 12.95 10.24
N SER A 43 -5.73 14.16 10.59
CA SER A 43 -5.79 14.64 11.96
C SER A 43 -6.77 13.83 12.81
N ASP A 44 -7.96 13.51 12.26
CA ASP A 44 -8.93 12.63 12.93
C ASP A 44 -8.36 11.24 13.17
N ALA A 45 -7.72 10.67 12.14
CA ALA A 45 -7.07 9.38 12.24
C ALA A 45 -5.99 9.38 13.34
N LEU A 46 -5.10 10.39 13.35
CA LEU A 46 -4.05 10.49 14.35
C LEU A 46 -4.61 10.64 15.76
N ARG A 47 -5.71 11.37 15.96
CA ARG A 47 -6.36 11.51 17.27
C ARG A 47 -6.81 10.14 17.79
N VAL A 48 -7.53 9.38 16.97
CA VAL A 48 -8.01 8.03 17.34
C VAL A 48 -6.85 7.07 17.56
N ALA A 49 -5.83 7.11 16.71
CA ALA A 49 -4.62 6.32 16.88
C ALA A 49 -3.92 6.62 18.21
N ARG A 50 -3.83 7.90 18.61
CA ARG A 50 -3.21 8.29 19.89
C ARG A 50 -3.96 7.74 21.09
N LEU A 51 -5.30 7.79 21.03
CA LEU A 51 -6.15 7.28 22.11
C LEU A 51 -6.02 5.77 22.29
N ARG A 52 -5.76 5.02 21.21
CA ARG A 52 -5.73 3.55 21.25
C ARG A 52 -4.33 2.95 21.46
N PHE A 53 -3.30 3.56 20.88
CA PHE A 53 -1.94 3.00 20.83
C PHE A 53 -0.89 3.89 21.50
N GLY A 54 -1.24 5.10 21.93
CA GLY A 54 -0.33 6.03 22.59
C GLY A 54 0.40 6.95 21.61
N PRO A 55 1.72 7.15 21.73
CA PRO A 55 2.44 8.11 20.90
C PRO A 55 2.56 7.60 19.46
N VAL A 56 1.90 8.31 18.53
CA VAL A 56 1.87 7.95 17.11
C VAL A 56 2.43 9.07 16.24
N THR A 57 2.97 8.69 15.08
CA THR A 57 3.46 9.61 14.06
C THR A 57 2.81 9.34 12.72
N ARG A 58 2.70 10.39 11.90
CA ARG A 58 2.16 10.29 10.56
C ARG A 58 3.27 9.92 9.58
N CYS A 59 3.02 8.97 8.70
CA CYS A 59 3.94 8.69 7.60
C CYS A 59 4.02 9.90 6.66
N GLN A 60 5.23 10.43 6.40
CA GLN A 60 5.43 11.58 5.50
C GLN A 60 4.97 11.28 4.07
N SER A 61 5.15 10.06 3.58
CA SER A 61 4.66 9.63 2.26
C SER A 61 3.13 9.57 2.17
N CYS A 62 2.43 9.52 3.31
CA CYS A 62 0.97 9.55 3.37
C CYS A 62 0.42 10.98 3.49
N LEU A 63 1.28 11.98 3.67
CA LEU A 63 0.87 13.37 3.83
C LEU A 63 0.45 14.02 2.51
N HIS A 64 0.94 13.47 1.40
CA HIS A 64 0.58 13.88 0.06
C HIS A 64 -0.47 12.91 -0.49
N PRO A 65 -1.75 13.27 -0.51
CA PRO A 65 -2.79 12.52 -1.22
C PRO A 65 -2.66 12.77 -2.74
N GLN A 66 -1.48 12.55 -3.31
CA GLN A 66 -1.27 12.64 -4.76
C GLN A 66 -1.30 11.22 -5.31
N GLY A 67 -2.52 10.76 -5.60
CA GLY A 67 -2.82 9.42 -6.05
C GLY A 67 -2.26 9.13 -7.44
N THR A 68 -1.07 8.54 -7.51
CA THR A 68 -0.68 7.76 -8.68
C THR A 68 -0.38 6.33 -8.23
N PRO A 69 -1.16 5.32 -8.67
CA PRO A 69 -0.66 3.95 -8.60
C PRO A 69 0.65 3.93 -9.41
N PRO A 70 1.75 3.31 -8.94
CA PRO A 70 2.79 2.92 -9.87
C PRO A 70 2.10 2.03 -10.89
N ALA A 71 2.06 2.49 -12.15
CA ALA A 71 1.53 1.75 -13.26
C ALA A 71 2.00 0.31 -13.13
N ARG A 72 1.02 -0.57 -12.97
CA ARG A 72 1.13 -2.02 -12.94
C ARG A 72 2.20 -2.45 -13.94
N ARG A 73 3.44 -2.72 -13.50
CA ARG A 73 4.36 -3.51 -14.31
C ARG A 73 3.77 -4.90 -14.35
N GLN A 74 2.94 -5.16 -15.36
CA GLN A 74 2.67 -6.51 -15.83
C GLN A 74 4.02 -7.11 -16.26
N ARG A 75 4.74 -7.68 -15.30
CA ARG A 75 5.67 -8.76 -15.57
C ARG A 75 4.91 -10.04 -15.26
N GLN A 76 4.32 -10.62 -16.30
CA GLN A 76 4.06 -12.06 -16.43
C GLN A 76 3.37 -12.31 -17.76
N GLN A 77 4.19 -12.62 -18.77
CA GLN A 77 3.93 -13.71 -19.70
C GLN A 77 5.26 -14.08 -20.37
N THR A 78 6.01 -14.94 -19.68
CA THR A 78 6.96 -15.84 -20.33
C THR A 78 6.14 -16.84 -21.14
N GLY A 79 5.75 -16.45 -22.35
CA GLY A 79 5.18 -17.34 -23.36
C GLY A 79 6.32 -18.04 -24.07
N LYS A 80 6.51 -19.31 -23.75
CA LYS A 80 7.48 -20.22 -24.35
C LYS A 80 7.41 -20.17 -25.88
N ILE A 81 8.60 -20.12 -26.49
CA ILE A 81 8.85 -20.48 -27.89
C ILE A 81 8.33 -21.91 -28.09
N GLN A 82 7.44 -22.10 -29.06
CA GLN A 82 7.18 -23.42 -29.65
C GLN A 82 7.58 -23.37 -31.13
N PRO A 83 8.37 -24.34 -31.62
CA PRO A 83 8.70 -24.46 -33.02
C PRO A 83 7.53 -25.15 -33.74
N GLY A 84 6.97 -24.52 -34.77
CA GLY A 84 5.87 -25.04 -35.56
C GLY A 84 6.25 -25.09 -37.04
N SER A 85 6.63 -26.27 -37.50
CA SER A 85 7.13 -26.57 -38.82
C SER A 85 6.05 -26.61 -39.92
N GLY A 86 6.30 -25.94 -41.05
CA GLY A 86 5.75 -26.27 -42.37
C GLY A 86 4.31 -25.79 -42.64
N LYS A 87 3.86 -25.58 -43.87
CA LYS A 87 4.33 -26.05 -45.18
C LYS A 87 3.86 -25.03 -46.24
N HIS A 88 4.67 -24.84 -47.27
CA HIS A 88 4.34 -24.16 -48.52
C HIS A 88 3.37 -25.00 -49.36
N CYS A 89 2.36 -24.36 -49.96
CA CYS A 89 1.85 -24.58 -51.33
C CYS A 89 0.71 -23.57 -51.55
N GLY A 90 0.61 -22.78 -52.62
CA GLY A 90 1.23 -22.90 -53.94
C GLY A 90 0.23 -23.50 -54.93
N GLN A 91 -0.35 -22.62 -55.76
CA GLN A 91 -1.24 -22.83 -56.91
C GLN A 91 -2.74 -22.81 -56.64
#